data_AF-A0A399WMS7-F1
#
_entry.id   AF-A0A399WMS7-F1
#
_cell.length_a   1.000
_cell.length_b   1.000
_cell.length_c   1.000
_cell.angle_alpha   90.00
_cell.angle_beta   90.00
_cell.angle_gamma   90.00
#
_symmetry.space_group_name_H-M   'P 1'
#
loop_
_entity.id
_entity.type
_entity.pdbx_description
1 polymer ?
#
loop_
_entity_poly.entity_id
_entity_poly.type
_entity_poly.pdbx_seq_one_letter_code
_entity_poly.pdbx_strand_id
1 'polypeptide(L)'
;MTYAATYGAGDYAGATATMDNTGLAAMAAPNVNLVDGQLGSGAKSGFTFTGQRSAASPSAPATFVFGAVPQSSSGVTATGTRTFGIATDGVILQNPAATALTFSCASGCSVTNGTVMGN
;
A
#
# COMPACT_ATOMS: atom_id res chain seq x y z
N MET A 1 -17.48 19.76 19.47
CA MET A 1 -16.83 18.45 19.25
C MET A 1 -15.84 18.62 18.12
N THR A 2 -14.55 18.54 18.43
CA THR A 2 -13.47 18.61 17.44
C THR A 2 -13.55 17.33 16.61
N TYR A 3 -13.85 17.44 15.32
CA TYR A 3 -13.92 16.30 14.42
C TYR A 3 -12.57 15.57 14.45
N ALA A 4 -12.63 14.31 14.88
CA ALA A 4 -11.60 13.27 14.87
C ALA A 4 -10.16 13.73 14.53
N ALA A 5 -9.30 13.75 15.56
CA ALA A 5 -7.87 13.59 15.33
C ALA A 5 -7.66 12.21 14.71
N THR A 6 -7.47 12.14 13.39
CA THR A 6 -7.10 10.90 12.71
C THR A 6 -5.76 10.42 13.28
N TYR A 7 -5.66 9.11 13.54
CA TYR A 7 -4.39 8.47 13.89
C TYR A 7 -3.34 8.89 12.86
N GLY A 8 -2.30 9.61 13.29
CA GLY A 8 -1.24 10.13 12.41
C GLY A 8 -1.11 11.66 12.35
N ALA A 9 -1.90 12.44 13.12
CA ALA A 9 -1.76 13.91 13.22
C ALA A 9 -1.79 14.64 11.86
N GLY A 10 -2.52 14.11 10.88
CA GLY A 10 -2.60 14.62 9.51
C GLY A 10 -1.74 13.85 8.48
N ASP A 11 -0.96 12.87 8.93
CA ASP A 11 -0.15 11.97 8.09
C ASP A 11 -0.68 10.52 8.09
N TYR A 12 -0.32 9.76 7.06
CA TYR A 12 -0.52 8.31 7.02
C TYR A 12 0.59 7.54 7.74
N ALA A 13 0.38 6.27 8.06
CA ALA A 13 1.42 5.38 8.58
C ALA A 13 2.36 4.91 7.44
N GLY A 14 3.64 4.65 7.76
CA GLY A 14 4.60 4.05 6.83
C GLY A 14 5.85 4.89 6.54
N ALA A 15 6.75 4.31 5.74
CA ALA A 15 7.99 4.95 5.31
C ALA A 15 7.73 5.96 4.18
N THR A 16 8.59 6.99 4.07
CA THR A 16 8.46 8.06 3.07
C THR A 16 9.20 7.82 1.76
N ALA A 17 10.11 6.83 1.72
CA ALA A 17 11.04 6.66 0.60
C ALA A 17 11.11 5.22 0.04
N THR A 18 10.53 4.25 0.74
CA THR A 18 10.65 2.82 0.38
C THR A 18 9.30 2.16 0.48
N MET A 19 8.95 1.36 -0.52
CA MET A 19 7.81 0.44 -0.45
C MET A 19 8.16 -0.72 0.48
N ASP A 20 7.66 -0.69 1.70
CA ASP A 20 7.91 -1.70 2.71
C ASP A 20 6.65 -2.00 3.55
N ASN A 21 6.78 -2.85 4.58
CA ASN A 21 5.68 -3.20 5.48
C ASN A 21 5.62 -2.31 6.73
N THR A 22 6.41 -1.23 6.84
CA THR A 22 6.48 -0.38 8.04
C THR A 22 5.11 0.17 8.42
N GLY A 23 4.32 0.60 7.43
CA GLY A 23 2.96 1.09 7.67
C GLY A 23 2.02 0.01 8.19
N LEU A 24 2.12 -1.21 7.65
CA LEU A 24 1.33 -2.38 8.07
C LEU A 24 1.70 -2.81 9.49
N ALA A 25 3.00 -2.85 9.81
CA ALA A 25 3.49 -3.18 11.14
C ALA A 25 3.00 -2.17 12.19
N ALA A 26 3.00 -0.87 11.86
CA ALA A 26 2.46 0.18 12.73
C ALA A 26 0.94 0.01 12.97
N MET A 27 0.17 -0.37 11.94
CA MET A 27 -1.27 -0.61 12.07
C MET A 27 -1.60 -1.88 12.86
N ALA A 28 -0.71 -2.88 12.86
CA ALA A 28 -0.83 -4.10 13.64
C ALA A 28 -0.30 -3.97 15.07
N ALA A 29 0.31 -2.83 15.42
CA ALA A 29 0.96 -2.65 16.70
C ALA A 29 -0.04 -2.82 17.87
N PRO A 30 0.43 -3.31 19.04
CA PRO A 30 -0.40 -3.39 20.23
C PRO A 30 -1.05 -2.04 20.53
N ASN A 31 -2.34 -2.05 20.85
CA ASN A 31 -3.18 -0.86 21.10
C ASN A 31 -3.57 -0.04 19.85
N VAL A 32 -3.07 -0.36 18.66
CA VAL A 32 -3.58 0.17 17.38
C VAL A 32 -4.59 -0.80 16.77
N ASN A 33 -4.21 -2.08 16.61
CA ASN A 33 -5.09 -3.20 16.22
C ASN A 33 -6.00 -2.93 15.01
N LEU A 34 -5.55 -2.14 14.03
CA LEU A 34 -6.32 -1.81 12.83
C LEU A 34 -6.24 -2.91 11.76
N VAL A 35 -5.17 -3.70 11.79
CA VAL A 35 -4.99 -4.90 10.97
C VAL A 35 -4.47 -6.05 11.83
N ASP A 36 -4.66 -7.29 11.37
CA ASP A 36 -4.13 -8.46 12.07
C ASP A 36 -2.62 -8.60 11.89
N GLY A 37 -2.00 -9.41 12.77
CA GLY A 37 -0.55 -9.60 12.78
C GLY A 37 0.03 -10.26 11.52
N GLN A 38 -0.75 -11.04 10.75
CA GLN A 38 -0.25 -11.61 9.49
C GLN A 38 -0.14 -10.51 8.44
N LEU A 39 -1.19 -9.70 8.26
CA LEU A 39 -1.11 -8.54 7.37
C LEU A 39 -0.06 -7.53 7.86
N GLY A 40 0.08 -7.36 9.18
CA GLY A 40 1.13 -6.55 9.81
C GLY A 40 2.55 -7.00 9.47
N SER A 41 2.76 -8.30 9.22
CA SER A 41 4.04 -8.84 8.76
C SER A 41 4.34 -8.53 7.29
N GLY A 42 3.36 -8.01 6.55
CA GLY A 42 3.46 -7.77 5.10
C GLY A 42 3.18 -9.00 4.25
N ALA A 43 2.72 -10.12 4.82
CA ALA A 43 2.43 -11.34 4.08
C ALA A 43 1.07 -11.94 4.49
N LYS A 44 0.14 -12.05 3.54
CA LYS A 44 -1.17 -12.66 3.80
C LYS A 44 -1.80 -13.20 2.52
N SER A 45 -2.53 -14.32 2.63
CA SER A 45 -3.27 -14.92 1.51
C SER A 45 -2.42 -15.16 0.25
N GLY A 46 -1.11 -15.40 0.42
CA GLY A 46 -0.21 -15.63 -0.70
C GLY A 46 0.28 -14.36 -1.41
N PHE A 47 0.11 -13.19 -0.83
CA PHE A 47 0.62 -11.92 -1.32
C PHE A 47 1.58 -11.29 -0.32
N THR A 48 2.62 -10.65 -0.86
CA THR A 48 3.47 -9.70 -0.15
C THR A 48 2.88 -8.31 -0.34
N PHE A 49 2.55 -7.66 0.77
CA PHE A 49 1.97 -6.33 0.83
C PHE A 49 3.03 -5.31 1.25
N THR A 50 3.11 -4.22 0.50
CA THR A 50 3.99 -3.10 0.79
C THR A 50 3.25 -1.78 0.58
N GLY A 51 3.69 -0.74 1.28
CA GLY A 51 3.16 0.60 1.15
C GLY A 51 4.21 1.66 1.43
N GLN A 52 3.89 2.88 1.05
CA GLN A 52 4.70 4.07 1.28
C GLN A 52 3.74 5.26 1.43
N ARG A 53 4.20 6.29 2.13
CA ARG A 53 3.47 7.56 2.28
C ARG A 53 4.28 8.74 1.79
N SER A 54 3.66 9.82 1.40
CA SER A 54 4.29 11.13 1.40
C SER A 54 3.72 11.94 2.55
N ALA A 55 4.59 12.62 3.30
CA ALA A 55 4.16 13.46 4.40
C ALA A 55 3.39 14.69 3.90
N ALA A 56 2.45 15.17 4.69
CA ALA A 56 1.82 16.46 4.45
C ALA A 56 2.86 17.59 4.52
N SER A 57 2.62 18.63 3.73
CA SER A 57 3.36 19.88 3.75
C SER A 57 2.38 21.06 3.69
N PRO A 58 2.83 22.29 3.95
CA PRO A 58 1.96 23.47 3.84
C PRO A 58 1.31 23.64 2.46
N SER A 59 1.89 23.07 1.40
CA SER A 59 1.43 23.19 0.02
C SER A 59 0.81 21.92 -0.56
N ALA A 60 0.86 20.78 0.14
CA ALA A 60 0.32 19.51 -0.34
C ALA A 60 -0.15 18.61 0.81
N PRO A 61 -1.32 17.95 0.69
CA PRO A 61 -1.78 16.99 1.68
C PRO A 61 -0.90 15.72 1.68
N ALA A 62 -0.94 14.96 2.78
CA ALA A 62 -0.32 13.65 2.84
C ALA A 62 -0.93 12.72 1.77
N THR A 63 -0.12 11.82 1.24
CA THR A 63 -0.54 10.81 0.25
C THR A 63 -0.04 9.43 0.67
N PHE A 64 -0.63 8.38 0.12
CA PHE A 64 -0.18 7.01 0.31
C PHE A 64 -0.25 6.23 -1.00
N VAL A 65 0.54 5.16 -1.04
CA VAL A 65 0.52 4.11 -2.05
C VAL A 65 0.56 2.77 -1.38
N PHE A 66 -0.03 1.79 -2.06
CA PHE A 66 -0.09 0.43 -1.59
C PHE A 66 0.03 -0.55 -2.76
N GLY A 67 0.73 -1.66 -2.53
CA GLY A 67 0.97 -2.70 -3.52
C GLY A 67 0.83 -4.10 -2.91
N ALA A 68 0.40 -5.04 -3.73
CA ALA A 68 0.28 -6.45 -3.39
C ALA A 68 0.88 -7.29 -4.52
N VAL A 69 1.96 -8.02 -4.24
CA VAL A 69 2.68 -8.87 -5.20
C VAL A 69 2.48 -10.34 -4.82
N PRO A 70 2.11 -11.25 -5.74
CA PRO A 70 2.01 -12.68 -5.45
C PRO A 70 3.33 -13.26 -4.91
N GLN A 71 3.28 -14.07 -3.86
CA GLN A 71 4.45 -14.76 -3.30
C GLN A 71 4.92 -15.93 -4.17
N SER A 72 3.97 -16.59 -4.85
CA SER A 72 4.25 -17.62 -5.84
C SER A 72 3.43 -17.34 -7.10
N SER A 73 4.14 -17.03 -8.18
CA SER A 73 3.54 -16.64 -9.46
C SER A 73 3.38 -17.79 -10.46
N SER A 74 3.86 -18.98 -10.12
CA SER A 74 3.83 -20.17 -10.99
C SER A 74 3.78 -21.47 -10.19
N GLY A 75 3.48 -22.57 -10.88
CA GLY A 75 3.33 -23.89 -10.27
C GLY A 75 1.95 -24.14 -9.67
N VAL A 76 1.74 -25.36 -9.16
CA VAL A 76 0.45 -25.81 -8.60
C VAL A 76 0.05 -25.08 -7.32
N THR A 77 1.00 -24.42 -6.66
CA THR A 77 0.78 -23.60 -5.45
C THR A 77 0.76 -22.10 -5.74
N ALA A 78 0.64 -21.68 -7.01
CA ALA A 78 0.57 -20.27 -7.36
C ALA A 78 -0.61 -19.58 -6.66
N THR A 79 -0.35 -18.48 -5.99
CA THR A 79 -1.34 -17.70 -5.22
C THR A 79 -1.90 -16.52 -6.00
N GLY A 80 -1.40 -16.30 -7.22
CA GLY A 80 -1.91 -15.34 -8.17
C GLY A 80 -0.89 -15.07 -9.28
N THR A 81 -1.34 -14.55 -10.41
CA THR A 81 -0.47 -14.09 -11.49
C THR A 81 -0.41 -12.57 -11.60
N ARG A 82 -1.23 -11.86 -10.82
CA ARG A 82 -1.42 -10.41 -10.94
C ARG A 82 -0.95 -9.69 -9.71
N THR A 83 -0.17 -8.63 -9.92
CA THR A 83 0.11 -7.62 -8.90
C THR A 83 -1.01 -6.60 -8.89
N PHE A 84 -1.38 -6.11 -7.72
CA PHE A 84 -2.35 -5.04 -7.54
C PHE A 84 -1.70 -3.84 -6.87
N GLY A 85 -2.21 -2.64 -7.14
CA GLY A 85 -1.79 -1.45 -6.46
C GLY A 85 -2.80 -0.33 -6.57
N ILE A 86 -2.73 0.56 -5.60
CA ILE A 86 -3.57 1.76 -5.51
C ILE A 86 -2.70 2.91 -5.03
N ALA A 87 -2.97 4.10 -5.57
CA ALA A 87 -2.39 5.34 -5.08
C ALA A 87 -3.50 6.25 -4.55
N THR A 88 -3.14 7.47 -4.17
CA THR A 88 -4.10 8.46 -3.66
C THR A 88 -5.09 8.94 -4.74
N ASP A 89 -4.88 8.57 -6.00
CA ASP A 89 -5.86 8.71 -7.09
C ASP A 89 -7.12 7.85 -6.91
N GLY A 90 -7.08 6.85 -6.01
CA GLY A 90 -8.23 6.00 -5.68
C GLY A 90 -8.55 4.94 -6.73
N VAL A 91 -7.71 4.79 -7.76
CA VAL A 91 -7.88 3.80 -8.82
C VAL A 91 -7.10 2.55 -8.46
N ILE A 92 -7.74 1.38 -8.57
CA ILE A 92 -7.04 0.10 -8.44
C ILE A 92 -6.48 -0.26 -9.82
N LEU A 93 -5.15 -0.40 -9.90
CA LEU A 93 -4.45 -0.89 -11.07
C LEU A 93 -3.94 -2.32 -10.83
N GLN A 94 -3.88 -3.08 -11.91
CA GLN A 94 -3.28 -4.41 -11.94
C GLN A 94 -2.15 -4.48 -12.97
N ASN A 95 -1.16 -5.32 -12.71
CA ASN A 95 -0.17 -5.73 -13.69
C ASN A 95 -0.21 -7.27 -13.82
N PRO A 96 -0.32 -7.83 -15.04
CA PRO A 96 -0.32 -9.27 -15.26
C PRO A 96 1.04 -9.95 -15.04
N ALA A 97 2.11 -9.17 -14.86
CA ALA A 97 3.39 -9.66 -14.39
C ALA A 97 3.39 -9.68 -12.85
N ALA A 98 3.92 -10.74 -12.25
CA ALA A 98 4.16 -10.86 -10.81
C ALA A 98 5.36 -10.00 -10.34
N THR A 99 5.47 -8.80 -10.88
CA THR A 99 6.47 -7.79 -10.52
C THR A 99 5.78 -6.66 -9.78
N ALA A 100 6.50 -6.00 -8.88
CA ALA A 100 5.99 -4.84 -8.18
C ALA A 100 5.60 -3.72 -9.16
N LEU A 101 4.46 -3.07 -8.88
CA LEU A 101 4.09 -1.83 -9.55
C LEU A 101 5.07 -0.72 -9.14
N THR A 102 5.30 0.23 -10.05
CA THR A 102 6.15 1.39 -9.76
C THR A 102 5.26 2.54 -9.31
N PHE A 103 5.64 3.20 -8.22
CA PHE A 103 4.89 4.32 -7.66
C PHE A 103 5.71 5.61 -7.77
N SER A 104 5.08 6.72 -8.14
CA SER A 104 5.70 8.04 -8.22
C SER A 104 4.92 9.04 -7.38
N CYS A 105 5.56 9.66 -6.39
CA CYS A 105 4.91 10.42 -5.32
C CYS A 105 5.47 11.85 -5.11
N ALA A 106 5.91 12.53 -6.17
CA ALA A 106 6.53 13.87 -6.06
C ALA A 106 5.55 15.01 -5.73
N SER A 107 4.28 14.92 -6.18
CA SER A 107 3.25 15.96 -5.96
C SER A 107 1.83 15.39 -6.18
N GLY A 108 1.61 14.20 -5.64
CA GLY A 108 0.50 13.31 -5.99
C GLY A 108 1.06 11.94 -6.31
N CYS A 109 0.58 10.92 -5.60
CA CYS A 109 1.01 9.56 -5.84
C CYS A 109 0.23 8.98 -7.03
N SER A 110 0.96 8.38 -7.96
CA SER A 110 0.39 7.65 -9.11
C SER A 110 1.10 6.32 -9.28
N VAL A 111 0.38 5.37 -9.90
CA VAL A 111 0.91 4.06 -10.25
C VAL A 111 1.32 4.06 -11.72
N THR A 112 2.55 3.69 -12.00
CA THR A 112 3.07 3.48 -13.37
C THR A 112 3.15 1.98 -13.65
N ASN A 113 3.04 1.60 -14.92
CA ASN A 113 3.13 0.20 -15.37
C ASN A 113 1.99 -0.70 -14.85
N GLY A 114 0.80 -0.13 -14.68
CA GLY A 114 -0.43 -0.86 -14.35
C GLY A 114 -1.55 -0.53 -15.33
N THR A 115 -2.51 -1.42 -15.48
CA THR A 115 -3.76 -1.18 -16.20
C THR A 115 -4.90 -1.11 -15.18
N VAL A 116 -5.84 -0.18 -15.37
CA VAL A 116 -7.02 -0.06 -14.51
C VAL A 116 -7.76 -1.39 -14.45
N MET A 117 -8.14 -1.84 -13.26
CA MET A 117 -9.04 -2.97 -13.11
C MET A 117 -10.43 -2.55 -13.58
N GLY A 118 -10.85 -3.04 -14.75
CA GLY A 118 -12.21 -2.84 -15.25
C GLY A 118 -13.25 -3.55 -14.39
N ASN A 119 -14.41 -2.92 -14.22
CA ASN A 119 -15.63 -3.54 -13.72
C ASN A 119 -16.18 -4.57 -14.71
#